data_AF-N4WAB7-F1
#
_entry.id   AF-N4WAB7-F1
#
_cell.length_a   1.000
_cell.length_b   1.000
_cell.length_c   1.000
_cell.angle_alpha   90.00
_cell.angle_beta   90.00
_cell.angle_gamma   90.00
#
_symmetry.space_group_name_H-M   'P 1'
#
loop_
_entity.id
_entity.type
_entity.pdbx_description
1 polymer ?
#
loop_
_entity_poly.entity_id
_entity_poly.type
_entity_poly.pdbx_seq_one_letter_code
_entity_poly.pdbx_strand_id
1 'polypeptide(L)'
;MSLSIQNWVNQLISFVGMIIITIGIYSLMMSFGWNEFQSILIIYPIAVFVIGLVYYVLCKSLWIGPVAILIGGIFSVFLFMNTSFWIWTMIYTVISLLGSLVGKAVRQYHKQNA
;
A
#
# COMPACT_ATOMS: atom_id res chain seq x y z
N MET A 1 10.84 16.34 23.87
CA MET A 1 9.93 16.25 22.71
C MET A 1 8.56 15.86 23.25
N SER A 2 7.49 16.60 22.95
CA SER A 2 6.16 16.25 23.49
C SER A 2 5.66 14.94 22.87
N LEU A 3 4.85 14.19 23.63
CA LEU A 3 4.27 12.90 23.21
C LEU A 3 3.53 13.02 21.86
N SER A 4 2.96 14.19 21.57
CA SER A 4 2.29 14.50 20.29
C SER A 4 3.24 14.52 19.09
N ILE A 5 4.43 15.12 19.24
CA ILE A 5 5.40 15.22 18.14
C ILE A 5 6.00 13.84 17.84
N GLN A 6 6.26 13.04 18.87
CA GLN A 6 6.79 11.68 18.68
C GLN A 6 5.80 10.77 17.93
N ASN A 7 4.51 10.85 18.24
CA ASN A 7 3.47 10.09 17.53
C ASN A 7 3.36 10.51 16.05
N TRP A 8 3.45 11.80 15.77
CA TRP A 8 3.42 12.31 14.39
C TRP A 8 4.64 11.84 13.59
N VAL A 9 5.84 11.90 14.19
CA VAL A 9 7.07 11.38 13.57
C VAL A 9 6.95 9.89 13.27
N ASN A 10 6.42 9.09 14.18
CA ASN A 10 6.24 7.65 13.96
C ASN A 10 5.28 7.34 12.79
N GLN A 11 4.20 8.12 12.67
CA GLN A 11 3.27 7.99 11.54
C GLN A 11 3.93 8.34 10.22
N LEU A 12 4.74 9.40 10.19
CA LEU A 12 5.44 9.85 9.00
C LEU A 12 6.53 8.85 8.57
N ILE A 13 7.30 8.32 9.51
CA ILE A 13 8.27 7.23 9.26
C ILE A 13 7.57 6.01 8.67
N SER A 14 6.45 5.61 9.27
CA SER A 14 5.68 4.46 8.79
C SER A 14 5.17 4.70 7.36
N PHE A 15 4.67 5.91 7.08
CA PHE A 15 4.20 6.30 5.75
C PHE A 15 5.31 6.29 4.69
N VAL A 16 6.46 6.88 4.99
CA VAL A 16 7.62 6.88 4.09
C VAL A 16 8.12 5.45 3.86
N GLY A 17 8.18 4.64 4.92
CA GLY A 17 8.52 3.22 4.83
C GLY A 17 7.61 2.47 3.85
N MET A 18 6.31 2.78 3.83
CA MET A 18 5.38 2.15 2.88
C MET A 18 5.61 2.54 1.44
N ILE A 19 5.95 3.80 1.18
CA ILE A 19 6.31 4.24 -0.18
C ILE A 19 7.52 3.44 -0.65
N ILE A 20 8.54 3.30 0.21
CA ILE A 20 9.75 2.52 -0.09
C ILE A 20 9.41 1.05 -0.33
N ILE A 21 8.58 0.42 0.50
CA ILE A 21 8.13 -0.97 0.32
C ILE A 21 7.40 -1.15 -1.01
N THR A 22 6.51 -0.21 -1.34
CA THR A 22 5.74 -0.24 -2.60
C THR A 22 6.66 -0.19 -3.82
N ILE A 23 7.65 0.70 -3.79
CA ILE A 23 8.68 0.83 -4.83
C ILE A 23 9.56 -0.43 -4.88
N GLY A 24 9.93 -0.96 -3.72
CA GLY A 24 10.75 -2.17 -3.57
C GLY A 24 10.08 -3.41 -4.14
N ILE A 25 8.77 -3.59 -3.91
CA ILE A 25 7.98 -4.67 -4.49
C ILE A 25 8.02 -4.58 -6.02
N TYR A 26 7.81 -3.39 -6.59
CA TYR A 26 7.92 -3.19 -8.03
C TYR A 26 9.32 -3.55 -8.56
N SER A 27 10.38 -3.04 -7.91
CA SER A 27 11.76 -3.32 -8.29
C SER A 27 12.06 -4.82 -8.26
N LEU A 28 11.63 -5.50 -7.20
CA LEU A 28 11.81 -6.93 -7.01
C LEU A 28 11.05 -7.74 -8.08
N MET A 29 9.82 -7.35 -8.41
CA MET A 29 9.04 -7.99 -9.48
C MET A 29 9.73 -7.86 -10.85
N MET A 30 10.29 -6.69 -11.15
CA MET A 30 11.06 -6.49 -12.38
C MET A 30 12.36 -7.32 -12.39
N SER A 31 13.01 -7.48 -11.24
CA SER A 31 14.24 -8.29 -11.14
C SER A 31 14.02 -9.78 -11.39
N PHE A 32 12.83 -10.31 -11.10
CA PHE A 32 12.49 -11.71 -11.32
C PHE A 32 12.13 -12.04 -12.79
N GLY A 33 12.13 -11.05 -13.68
CA GLY A 33 11.83 -11.24 -15.10
C GLY A 33 10.41 -11.76 -15.36
N TRP A 34 9.48 -11.50 -14.44
CA TRP A 34 8.10 -11.90 -14.59
C TRP A 34 7.44 -11.12 -15.73
N ASN A 35 6.58 -11.81 -16.49
CA ASN A 35 5.82 -11.16 -17.55
C ASN A 35 5.03 -9.99 -16.97
N GLU A 36 5.16 -8.80 -17.58
CA GLU A 36 4.52 -7.56 -17.14
C GLU A 36 3.02 -7.78 -16.86
N PHE A 37 2.36 -8.54 -17.72
CA PHE A 37 0.94 -8.86 -17.61
C PHE A 37 0.59 -9.65 -16.34
N GLN A 38 1.38 -10.67 -15.98
CA GLN A 38 1.15 -11.49 -14.78
C GLN A 38 1.38 -10.66 -13.52
N SER A 39 2.44 -9.85 -13.54
CA SER A 39 2.80 -8.92 -12.48
C SER A 39 1.65 -7.95 -12.17
N ILE A 40 1.08 -7.36 -13.21
CA ILE A 40 0.03 -6.33 -13.12
C ILE A 40 -1.33 -6.89 -12.69
N LEU A 41 -1.69 -8.08 -13.18
CA LEU A 41 -3.05 -8.60 -12.96
C LEU A 41 -3.18 -9.49 -11.72
N ILE A 42 -2.09 -10.06 -11.22
CA ILE A 42 -2.16 -11.06 -10.15
C ILE A 42 -1.36 -10.59 -8.95
N ILE A 43 -0.04 -10.46 -9.10
CA ILE A 43 0.85 -10.24 -7.96
C ILE A 43 0.63 -8.87 -7.34
N TYR A 44 0.62 -7.83 -8.17
CA TYR A 44 0.53 -6.47 -7.67
C TYR A 44 -0.81 -6.19 -6.97
N PRO A 45 -1.98 -6.57 -7.52
CA PRO A 45 -3.27 -6.49 -6.83
C PRO A 45 -3.29 -7.15 -5.46
N ILE A 46 -2.75 -8.36 -5.35
CA ILE A 46 -2.69 -9.08 -4.08
C ILE A 46 -1.76 -8.35 -3.11
N ALA A 47 -0.58 -7.93 -3.56
CA ALA A 47 0.38 -7.21 -2.72
C ALA A 47 -0.19 -5.90 -2.17
N VAL A 48 -0.83 -5.07 -3.01
CA VAL A 48 -1.39 -3.79 -2.57
C VAL A 48 -2.62 -3.95 -1.68
N PHE A 49 -3.41 -5.01 -1.89
CA PHE A 49 -4.50 -5.38 -0.98
C PHE A 49 -3.96 -5.75 0.41
N VAL A 50 -2.97 -6.64 0.46
CA VAL A 50 -2.32 -7.07 1.71
C VAL A 50 -1.69 -5.88 2.42
N ILE A 51 -1.01 -5.00 1.68
CA ILE A 51 -0.49 -3.74 2.21
C ILE A 51 -1.60 -2.91 2.85
N GLY A 52 -2.70 -2.67 2.14
CA GLY A 52 -3.82 -1.89 2.66
C GLY A 52 -4.41 -2.49 3.94
N LEU A 53 -4.55 -3.81 3.97
CA LEU A 53 -5.05 -4.56 5.13
C LEU A 53 -4.10 -4.46 6.33
N VAL A 54 -2.84 -4.86 6.16
CA VAL A 54 -1.83 -4.87 7.23
C VAL A 54 -1.66 -3.47 7.79
N TYR A 55 -1.62 -2.47 6.92
CA TYR A 55 -1.39 -1.10 7.37
C TYR A 55 -2.56 -0.52 8.16
N TYR A 56 -3.80 -0.86 7.80
CA TYR A 56 -4.93 -0.50 8.64
C TYR A 56 -4.80 -1.14 10.04
N VAL A 57 -4.40 -2.41 10.11
CA VAL A 57 -4.23 -3.11 11.40
C VAL A 57 -3.18 -2.41 12.27
N LEU A 58 -2.07 -1.98 11.69
CA LEU A 58 -0.97 -1.32 12.42
C LEU A 58 -1.28 0.14 12.78
N CYS A 59 -1.67 0.96 11.80
CA CYS A 59 -1.80 2.41 11.95
C CYS A 59 -3.23 2.88 12.23
N LYS A 60 -4.22 2.00 12.13
CA LYS A 60 -5.65 2.29 12.38
C LYS A 60 -6.22 3.43 11.53
N SER A 61 -5.57 3.72 10.41
CA SER A 61 -5.99 4.74 9.45
C SER A 61 -6.34 4.09 8.12
N LEU A 62 -7.51 4.44 7.59
CA LEU A 62 -7.98 3.93 6.29
C LEU A 62 -7.21 4.51 5.10
N TRP A 63 -6.56 5.66 5.27
CA TRP A 63 -6.02 6.43 4.16
C TRP A 63 -4.52 6.27 3.95
N ILE A 64 -3.76 5.94 5.00
CA ILE A 64 -2.29 5.95 4.90
C ILE A 64 -1.81 4.87 3.92
N GLY A 65 -2.38 3.66 3.96
CA GLY A 65 -2.07 2.60 3.00
C GLY A 65 -2.36 3.01 1.55
N PRO A 66 -3.62 3.38 1.22
CA PRO A 66 -3.98 3.81 -0.13
C PRO A 66 -3.18 4.99 -0.66
N VAL A 67 -2.90 6.00 0.17
CA VAL A 67 -2.09 7.15 -0.24
C VAL A 67 -0.64 6.75 -0.49
N ALA A 68 -0.07 5.87 0.34
CA ALA A 68 1.27 5.35 0.12
C ALA A 68 1.36 4.53 -1.18
N ILE A 69 0.34 3.71 -1.49
CA ILE A 69 0.24 2.99 -2.76
C ILE A 69 0.13 3.95 -3.94
N LEU A 70 -0.67 5.02 -3.82
CA LEU A 70 -0.81 6.02 -4.88
C LEU A 70 0.53 6.70 -5.16
N ILE A 71 1.18 7.23 -4.12
CA ILE A 71 2.45 7.94 -4.28
C ILE A 71 3.55 6.99 -4.74
N GLY A 72 3.74 5.87 -4.04
CA GLY A 72 4.75 4.86 -4.38
C GLY A 72 4.52 4.28 -5.77
N GLY A 73 3.27 4.02 -6.14
CA GLY A 73 2.90 3.52 -7.47
C GLY A 73 3.15 4.55 -8.58
N ILE A 74 2.91 5.85 -8.35
CA ILE A 74 3.29 6.90 -9.30
C ILE A 74 4.81 6.89 -9.52
N PHE A 75 5.60 6.88 -8.44
CA PHE A 75 7.07 6.79 -8.55
C PHE A 75 7.51 5.53 -9.29
N SER A 76 6.93 4.38 -8.97
CA SER A 76 7.23 3.12 -9.64
C SER A 76 6.88 3.13 -11.12
N VAL A 77 5.77 3.77 -11.52
CA VAL A 77 5.42 3.92 -12.94
C VAL A 77 6.49 4.73 -13.65
N PHE A 78 6.95 5.84 -13.08
CA PHE A 78 8.01 6.66 -13.69
C PHE A 78 9.39 5.99 -13.73
N LEU A 79 9.71 5.13 -12.75
CA LEU A 79 11.02 4.50 -12.63
C LEU A 79 11.14 3.20 -13.45
N PHE A 80 10.08 2.41 -13.53
CA PHE A 80 10.15 1.02 -14.01
C PHE A 80 9.23 0.70 -15.17
N MET A 81 8.20 1.52 -15.44
CA MET A 81 7.14 1.20 -16.38
C MET A 81 6.96 2.29 -17.44
N ASN A 82 6.11 2.02 -18.43
CA ASN A 82 5.64 3.04 -19.36
C ASN A 82 4.59 3.94 -18.68
N THR A 83 4.51 5.21 -19.08
CA THR A 83 3.49 6.17 -18.61
C THR A 83 2.06 5.66 -18.80
N SER A 84 1.81 4.79 -19.78
CA SER A 84 0.51 4.13 -20.01
C SER A 84 -0.01 3.32 -18.81
N PHE A 85 0.86 2.93 -17.87
CA PHE A 85 0.49 2.17 -16.68
C PHE A 85 -0.04 3.02 -15.52
N TRP A 86 -0.11 4.35 -15.66
CA TRP A 86 -0.61 5.24 -14.60
C TRP A 86 -2.04 4.91 -14.14
N ILE A 87 -2.89 4.44 -15.06
CA ILE A 87 -4.28 4.07 -14.76
C ILE A 87 -4.35 2.87 -13.80
N TRP A 88 -3.39 1.95 -13.91
CA TRP A 88 -3.29 0.80 -13.02
C TRP A 88 -2.97 1.22 -11.60
N THR A 89 -2.15 2.26 -11.40
CA THR A 89 -1.90 2.84 -10.07
C THR A 89 -3.20 3.27 -9.38
N MET A 90 -4.14 3.89 -10.12
CA MET A 90 -5.44 4.25 -9.56
C MET A 90 -6.25 3.02 -9.13
N ILE A 91 -6.25 1.97 -9.96
CA ILE A 91 -6.91 0.70 -9.63
C ILE A 91 -6.29 0.10 -8.37
N TYR A 92 -4.95 0.09 -8.27
CA TYR A 92 -4.24 -0.43 -7.10
C TYR A 92 -4.50 0.36 -5.83
N THR A 93 -4.67 1.68 -5.93
CA THR A 93 -5.10 2.52 -4.80
C THR A 93 -6.48 2.10 -4.29
N VAL A 94 -7.43 1.85 -5.20
CA VAL A 94 -8.77 1.35 -4.83
C VAL A 94 -8.68 -0.02 -4.18
N ILE A 95 -7.87 -0.94 -4.73
CA ILE A 95 -7.67 -2.28 -4.15
C ILE A 95 -7.04 -2.18 -2.75
N SER A 96 -6.07 -1.29 -2.56
CA SER A 96 -5.49 -1.02 -1.24
C SER A 96 -6.53 -0.49 -0.26
N LEU A 97 -7.42 0.41 -0.70
CA LEU A 97 -8.52 0.91 0.12
C LEU A 97 -9.47 -0.20 0.54
N LEU A 98 -9.80 -1.13 -0.37
CA LEU A 98 -10.58 -2.32 -0.04
C LEU A 98 -9.88 -3.18 1.03
N GLY A 99 -8.57 -3.39 0.91
CA GLY A 99 -7.77 -4.05 1.94
C GLY A 99 -7.88 -3.37 3.30
N SER A 100 -7.75 -2.05 3.35
CA SER A 100 -7.91 -1.27 4.59
C SER A 100 -9.33 -1.35 5.18
N LEU A 101 -10.36 -1.35 4.33
CA LEU A 101 -11.76 -1.51 4.76
C LEU A 101 -12.01 -2.90 5.37
N VAL A 102 -11.45 -3.95 4.79
CA VAL A 102 -11.50 -5.30 5.36
C VAL A 102 -10.80 -5.34 6.72
N GLY A 103 -9.62 -4.73 6.82
CA GLY A 103 -8.91 -4.59 8.11
C GLY A 103 -9.77 -3.90 9.19
N LYS A 104 -10.54 -2.88 8.80
CA LYS A 104 -11.49 -2.20 9.68
C LYS A 104 -12.62 -3.11 10.14
N ALA A 105 -13.25 -3.82 9.21
CA ALA A 105 -14.33 -4.75 9.51
C ALA A 105 -13.87 -5.87 10.46
N VAL A 106 -12.72 -6.50 10.19
CA VAL A 106 -12.14 -7.55 11.04
C VAL A 106 -11.91 -7.06 12.47
N ARG A 107 -11.35 -5.85 12.62
CA ARG A 107 -11.11 -5.27 13.94
C ARG A 107 -12.41 -4.95 14.69
N GLN A 108 -13.41 -4.42 14.00
CA GLN A 108 -14.70 -4.12 14.61
C GLN A 108 -15.41 -5.39 15.08
N TYR A 109 -15.37 -6.44 14.26
CA TYR A 109 -15.91 -7.75 14.61
C TYR A 109 -15.22 -8.33 15.86
N HIS A 110 -13.88 -8.27 15.93
CA HIS A 110 -13.16 -8.77 17.10
C HIS A 110 -13.53 -7.99 18.38
N LYS A 111 -13.68 -6.67 18.30
CA LYS A 111 -14.10 -5.83 19.44
C LYS A 111 -15.51 -6.10 19.96
N GLN A 112 -16.41 -6.63 19.14
CA GLN A 112 -17.78 -6.96 19.54
C GLN A 112 -17.87 -8.32 20.26
N ASN A 113 -16.90 -9.20 20.02
CA ASN A 113 -16.87 -10.57 20.52
C ASN A 113 -15.81 -10.80 21.62
N ALA A 114 -15.14 -9.74 22.08
CA ALA A 114 -14.13 -9.74 23.14
C ALA A 114 -14.63 -8.90 24.31
#